data_AF-A0A973JVE4-F1
#
_entry.id   AF-A0A973JVE4-F1
#
_cell.length_a   1.000
_cell.length_b   1.000
_cell.length_c   1.000
_cell.angle_alpha   90.00
_cell.angle_beta   90.00
_cell.angle_gamma   90.00
#
_symmetry.space_group_name_H-M   'P 1'
#
loop_
_entity.id
_entity.type
_entity.pdbx_description
1 polymer ?
#
loop_
_entity_poly.entity_id
_entity_poly.type
_entity_poly.pdbx_seq_one_letter_code
_entity_poly.pdbx_strand_id
1 'polypeptide(L)' 'RSAVIYEKSQSLVKCEYVWKRTDDWINFPWSVLPPVAKAGEAPKENKEAV' A
#
# COMPACT_ATOMS: atom_id res chain seq x y z
N ARG A 1 6.98 -19.82 -2.86
CA ARG A 1 6.72 -19.23 -1.53
C ARG A 1 6.63 -17.74 -1.68
N SER A 2 5.44 -17.19 -1.43
CA SER A 2 5.07 -15.80 -1.61
C SER A 2 4.50 -15.25 -0.29
N ALA A 3 4.73 -13.97 -0.02
CA ALA A 3 4.27 -13.30 1.19
C ALA A 3 3.59 -11.98 0.86
N VAL A 4 2.46 -11.70 1.54
CA VAL A 4 1.70 -10.46 1.39
C VAL A 4 1.27 -9.92 2.75
N ILE A 5 1.19 -8.58 2.83
CA ILE A 5 0.69 -7.88 4.02
C ILE A 5 -0.83 -8.08 4.15
N TYR A 6 -1.56 -7.88 3.06
CA TYR A 6 -3.01 -8.04 3.02
C TYR A 6 -3.44 -8.91 1.84
N GLU A 7 -4.26 -9.94 2.09
CA GLU A 7 -4.89 -10.75 1.03
C GLU A 7 -6.37 -10.38 0.88
N LYS A 8 -6.84 -10.28 -0.38
CA LYS A 8 -8.24 -10.01 -0.75
C LYS A 8 -9.01 -11.29 -1.04
N SER A 9 -10.34 -11.27 -0.85
CA SER A 9 -11.22 -12.38 -1.27
C SER A 9 -11.06 -12.69 -2.76
N GLN A 10 -10.99 -11.65 -3.60
CA GLN A 10 -10.79 -11.74 -5.06
C GLN A 10 -9.38 -12.13 -5.53
N SER A 11 -8.43 -12.39 -4.62
CA SER A 11 -7.09 -12.85 -5.00
C SER A 11 -7.15 -14.27 -5.60
N LEU A 12 -6.79 -14.41 -6.88
CA LEU A 12 -6.76 -15.68 -7.62
C LEU A 12 -5.69 -16.65 -7.09
N VAL A 13 -4.54 -16.13 -6.67
CA VAL A 13 -3.44 -16.92 -6.11
C VAL A 13 -3.40 -16.68 -4.60
N LYS A 14 -3.44 -17.76 -3.82
CA LYS A 14 -3.34 -17.73 -2.36
C LYS A 14 -1.86 -17.81 -1.94
N CYS A 15 -1.42 -16.85 -1.13
CA CYS A 15 -0.03 -16.79 -0.68
C CYS A 15 0.16 -17.65 0.58
N GLU A 16 1.35 -18.25 0.74
CA GLU A 16 1.66 -19.09 1.90
C GLU A 16 1.81 -18.27 3.19
N TYR A 17 2.21 -17.00 3.07
CA TYR A 17 2.37 -16.10 4.21
C TYR A 17 1.50 -14.85 4.04
N VAL A 18 0.52 -14.70 4.92
CA VAL A 18 -0.43 -13.59 4.92
C VAL A 18 -0.47 -12.99 6.32
N TRP A 19 -0.22 -11.69 6.45
CA TRP A 19 -0.35 -11.04 7.75
C TRP A 19 -1.82 -10.82 8.15
N LYS A 20 -2.65 -10.26 7.26
CA LYS A 20 -4.08 -10.08 7.50
C LYS A 20 -4.93 -10.29 6.23
N ARG A 21 -6.17 -10.77 6.39
CA ARG A 21 -7.18 -10.85 5.32
C ARG A 21 -8.21 -9.75 5.52
N THR A 22 -8.55 -8.99 4.48
CA THR A 22 -9.56 -7.92 4.54
C THR A 22 -10.03 -7.58 3.13
N ASP A 23 -11.30 -7.23 2.96
CA ASP A 23 -11.83 -6.74 1.69
C ASP A 23 -11.80 -5.20 1.58
N ASP A 24 -11.55 -4.49 2.67
CA ASP A 24 -11.54 -3.02 2.74
C ASP A 24 -10.44 -2.37 1.91
N TRP A 25 -10.69 -1.21 1.32
CA TRP A 25 -9.62 -0.46 0.67
C TRP A 25 -8.51 -0.09 1.67
N ILE A 26 -7.24 -0.24 1.27
CA ILE A 26 -6.09 0.00 2.15
C ILE A 26 -5.29 1.17 1.58
N ASN A 27 -5.29 2.28 2.32
CA ASN A 27 -4.41 3.41 2.06
C ASN A 27 -3.02 3.14 2.63
N PHE A 28 -2.12 2.66 1.78
CA PHE A 28 -0.73 2.49 2.18
C PHE A 28 -0.05 3.85 2.35
N PRO A 29 0.79 4.05 3.39
CA PRO A 29 1.48 5.31 3.60
C PRO A 29 2.28 5.78 2.36
N TRP A 30 2.92 4.86 1.64
CA TRP A 30 3.69 5.18 0.43
C TRP A 30 2.82 5.40 -0.82
N SER A 31 1.53 5.08 -0.76
CA SER A 31 0.58 5.34 -1.85
C SER A 31 -0.16 6.66 -1.65
N VAL A 32 -0.43 7.06 -0.40
CA VAL A 32 -1.22 8.27 -0.12
C VAL A 32 -0.43 9.48 0.33
N LEU A 33 0.72 9.29 0.98
CA LEU A 33 1.53 10.42 1.44
C LEU A 33 2.28 11.06 0.26
N PRO A 34 2.68 12.34 0.41
CA PRO A 34 3.64 13.00 -0.46
C PRO A 34 4.84 12.12 -0.81
N PRO A 35 5.33 12.12 -2.07
CA PRO A 35 6.58 11.48 -2.42
C PRO A 35 7.74 12.00 -1.57
N VAL A 36 8.70 11.13 -1.27
CA VAL A 36 9.88 11.48 -0.48
C VAL A 36 10.70 12.52 -1.24
N ALA A 37 10.84 13.72 -0.66
CA ALA A 37 11.62 14.81 -1.21
C ALA A 37 13.08 14.78 -0.68
N LYS A 38 13.99 15.46 -1.38
CA LYS A 38 15.37 15.63 -0.90
C LYS A 38 15.38 16.50 0.36
N ALA A 39 16.38 16.31 1.21
CA ALA A 39 16.56 17.13 2.40
C ALA A 39 16.63 18.62 2.03
N GLY A 40 15.75 19.44 2.62
CA GLY A 40 15.63 20.87 2.34
C GLY A 40 14.57 21.26 1.29
N GLU A 41 13.95 20.30 0.60
CA GLU A 41 12.83 20.55 -0.32
C GLU A 41 11.49 20.28 0.38
N ALA A 42 10.48 21.11 0.10
CA ALA A 42 9.14 20.90 0.64
C ALA A 42 8.47 19.66 0.00
N PRO A 43 7.76 18.82 0.77
CA PRO A 43 7.04 17.68 0.21
C PRO A 43 5.97 18.14 -0.80
N LYS A 44 5.93 17.49 -1.97
CA LYS A 44 4.91 17.76 -2.99
C LYS A 44 3.66 16.94 -2.70
N GLU A 45 2.50 17.58 -2.75
CA GLU A 45 1.22 16.89 -2.53
C GLU A 45 0.98 15.76 -3.53
N ASN A 46 0.47 14.63 -3.04
CA ASN A 46 0.15 13.47 -3.87
C ASN A 46 -1.31 13.56 -4.35
N LYS A 47 -1.52 14.15 -5.54
CA LYS A 47 -2.86 14.40 -6.10
C LYS A 47 -3.61 13.15 -6.58
N GLU A 48 -2.93 12.02 -6.72
CA GLU A 48 -3.53 10.76 -7.18
C GLU A 48 -4.14 9.95 -6.03
N ALA A 49 -3.92 10.37 -4.78
CA ALA A 49 -4.34 9.66 -3.58
C ALA A 49 -5.69 10.11 -3.01
N VAL A 50 -6.48 10.87 -3.78
CA VAL A 50 -7.74 11.52 -3.35
C VAL A 50 -8.94 10.59 -3.52
#